data_AF-A0A1H3LLU9-F1
#
_entry.id   AF-A0A1H3LLU9-F1
#
_cell.length_a   1.000
_cell.length_b   1.000
_cell.length_c   1.000
_cell.angle_alpha   90.00
_cell.angle_beta   90.00
_cell.angle_gamma   90.00
#
_symmetry.space_group_name_H-M   'P 1'
#
loop_
_entity.id
_entity.type
_entity.pdbx_description
1 polymer ?
#
loop_
_entity_poly.entity_id
_entity_poly.type
_entity_poly.pdbx_seq_one_letter_code
_entity_poly.pdbx_strand_id
1 'polypeptide(L)'
;MRAAALGLVAAAILSGCATAPTAPQVSPALVSALDSRPDGYQAATSAGQRFTIESTAVSDNRLCRVVSFEQPGKFHVDTYCKSRGGTWR
;
A
#
# COMPACT_ATOMS: atom_id res chain seq x y z
N MET A 1 59.03 33.68 11.49
CA MET A 1 58.33 32.40 11.74
C MET A 1 56.85 32.72 11.83
N ARG A 2 56.07 32.35 10.80
CA ARG A 2 54.64 32.71 10.66
C ARG A 2 53.78 31.63 11.32
N ALA A 3 52.88 32.05 12.20
CA ALA A 3 51.87 31.21 12.83
C ALA A 3 50.46 31.56 12.32
N ALA A 4 49.55 30.59 12.47
CA ALA A 4 48.09 30.60 12.29
C ALA A 4 47.60 30.49 10.83
N ALA A 5 47.07 29.33 10.39
CA ALA A 5 45.80 28.64 10.74
C ALA A 5 44.61 29.17 9.93
N LEU A 6 44.09 28.36 9.00
CA LEU A 6 42.78 28.42 8.35
C LEU A 6 42.81 27.31 7.27
N GLY A 7 42.30 26.12 7.54
CA GLY A 7 40.86 25.84 7.58
C GLY A 7 40.52 25.06 6.32
N LEU A 8 40.53 23.72 6.39
CA LEU A 8 39.94 22.91 5.32
C LEU A 8 38.69 22.22 5.86
N VAL A 9 37.59 22.74 5.35
CA VAL A 9 36.20 22.52 5.66
C VAL A 9 35.83 21.04 5.51
N ALA A 10 35.12 20.54 6.53
CA ALA A 10 34.47 19.25 6.55
C ALA A 10 33.49 19.10 5.37
N ALA A 11 33.74 18.11 4.50
CA ALA A 11 32.79 17.71 3.48
C ALA A 11 31.69 16.84 4.12
N ALA A 12 30.60 17.51 4.50
CA ALA A 12 29.42 16.88 5.07
C ALA A 12 28.60 16.12 4.01
N ILE A 13 28.50 14.81 4.20
CA ILE A 13 27.28 14.00 4.20
C ILE A 13 26.19 14.39 3.18
N LEU A 14 26.14 13.67 2.06
CA LEU A 14 24.93 13.55 1.23
C LEU A 14 24.55 12.07 1.13
N SER A 15 24.11 11.50 2.26
CA SER A 15 23.37 10.23 2.27
C SER A 15 21.94 10.51 1.83
N GLY A 16 21.69 10.46 0.52
CA GLY A 16 20.34 10.49 -0.03
C GLY A 16 19.59 9.21 0.35
N CYS A 17 18.68 9.29 1.32
CA CYS A 17 17.68 8.23 1.52
C CYS A 17 16.72 8.26 0.33
N ALA A 18 16.90 7.36 -0.63
CA ALA A 18 15.88 7.05 -1.61
C ALA A 18 14.77 6.24 -0.92
N THR A 19 13.77 6.94 -0.37
CA THR A 19 12.53 6.31 0.09
C THR A 19 11.76 5.84 -1.14
N ALA A 20 11.90 4.56 -1.48
CA ALA A 20 11.05 3.94 -2.47
C ALA A 20 9.58 4.06 -2.02
N PRO A 21 8.63 4.38 -2.93
CA PRO A 21 7.22 4.39 -2.58
C PRO A 21 6.81 2.96 -2.19
N THR A 22 6.48 2.77 -0.91
CA THR A 22 5.94 1.50 -0.43
C THR A 22 4.62 1.27 -1.14
N ALA A 23 4.50 0.16 -1.89
CA ALA A 23 3.20 -0.26 -2.42
C ALA A 23 2.18 -0.32 -1.26
N PRO A 24 0.91 0.07 -1.48
CA PRO A 24 -0.11 0.02 -0.44
C PRO A 24 -0.12 -1.37 0.18
N GLN A 25 0.17 -1.46 1.48
CA GLN A 25 0.16 -2.73 2.19
C GLN A 25 -1.30 -3.17 2.35
N VAL A 26 -1.70 -4.21 1.62
CA VAL A 26 -3.02 -4.84 1.77
C VAL A 26 -3.14 -5.37 3.20
N SER A 27 -4.04 -4.79 4.00
CA SER A 27 -4.17 -5.17 5.41
C SER A 27 -4.58 -6.65 5.55
N PRO A 28 -4.18 -7.35 6.64
CA PRO A 28 -4.56 -8.76 6.86
C PRO A 28 -6.09 -8.99 6.85
N ALA A 29 -6.86 -8.02 7.38
CA ALA A 29 -8.31 -8.06 7.37
C ALA A 29 -8.88 -7.99 5.93
N LEU A 30 -8.29 -7.13 5.09
CA LEU A 30 -8.67 -7.01 3.69
C LEU A 30 -8.29 -8.27 2.91
N VAL A 31 -7.08 -8.82 3.10
CA VAL A 31 -6.65 -10.09 2.48
C VAL A 31 -7.63 -11.22 2.79
N SER A 32 -7.98 -11.40 4.07
CA SER A 32 -8.93 -12.42 4.49
C SER A 32 -10.32 -12.24 3.84
N ALA A 33 -10.77 -10.99 3.72
CA ALA A 33 -12.03 -10.68 3.04
C ALA A 33 -11.96 -10.98 1.53
N LEU A 34 -10.88 -10.56 0.88
CA LEU A 34 -10.62 -10.82 -0.54
C LEU A 34 -10.57 -12.33 -0.85
N ASP A 35 -10.10 -13.15 0.08
CA ASP A 35 -10.00 -14.61 -0.13
C ASP A 35 -11.33 -15.35 -0.01
N SER A 36 -12.26 -14.87 0.82
CA SER A 36 -13.36 -15.72 1.31
C SER A 36 -14.75 -15.09 1.22
N ARG A 37 -14.85 -13.76 1.09
CA ARG A 37 -16.13 -13.06 1.16
C ARG A 37 -16.73 -12.82 -0.22
N PRO A 38 -18.06 -12.79 -0.36
CA PRO A 38 -18.71 -12.46 -1.63
C PRO A 38 -18.65 -10.95 -1.90
N ASP A 39 -19.06 -10.59 -3.12
CA ASP A 39 -19.35 -9.20 -3.47
C ASP A 39 -20.47 -8.64 -2.57
N GLY A 40 -20.42 -7.35 -2.28
CA GLY A 40 -21.26 -6.66 -1.30
C GLY A 40 -20.80 -6.78 0.15
N TYR A 41 -19.75 -7.56 0.45
CA TYR A 41 -19.22 -7.66 1.81
C TYR A 41 -18.60 -6.34 2.27
N GLN A 42 -18.99 -5.90 3.47
CA GLN A 42 -18.50 -4.66 4.10
C GLN A 42 -17.79 -4.98 5.41
N ALA A 43 -16.66 -4.30 5.65
CA ALA A 43 -15.96 -4.34 6.93
C ALA A 43 -15.15 -3.07 7.15
N ALA A 44 -14.42 -3.00 8.26
CA ALA A 44 -13.44 -1.96 8.52
C ALA A 44 -12.06 -2.57 8.74
N THR A 45 -11.01 -1.86 8.32
CA THR A 45 -9.63 -2.19 8.67
C THR A 45 -9.37 -1.90 10.14
N SER A 46 -8.23 -2.36 10.66
CA SER A 46 -7.78 -2.03 12.03
C SER A 46 -7.58 -0.52 12.25
N ALA A 47 -7.39 0.25 11.19
CA ALA A 47 -7.29 1.71 11.23
C ALA A 47 -8.65 2.43 11.17
N GLY A 48 -9.77 1.69 11.17
CA GLY A 48 -11.12 2.24 11.12
C GLY A 48 -11.61 2.67 9.72
N GLN A 49 -10.82 2.40 8.67
CA GLN A 49 -11.23 2.64 7.28
C GLN A 49 -12.24 1.58 6.86
N ARG A 50 -13.43 2.01 6.42
CA ARG A 50 -14.45 1.09 5.91
C ARG A 50 -14.10 0.68 4.48
N PHE A 51 -14.42 -0.55 4.12
CA PHE A 51 -14.27 -1.05 2.76
C PHE A 51 -15.40 -1.98 2.36
N THR A 52 -15.70 -2.01 1.06
CA THR A 52 -16.70 -2.86 0.43
C THR A 52 -16.10 -3.59 -0.75
N ILE A 53 -16.31 -4.91 -0.86
CA ILE A 53 -15.97 -5.66 -2.07
C ILE A 53 -17.08 -5.43 -3.08
N GLU A 54 -16.83 -4.63 -4.11
CA GLU A 54 -17.85 -4.21 -5.07
C GLU A 54 -18.15 -5.29 -6.11
N SER A 55 -17.09 -5.91 -6.64
CA SER A 55 -17.23 -6.92 -7.69
C SER A 55 -16.03 -7.84 -7.79
N THR A 56 -16.27 -9.06 -8.24
CA THR A 56 -15.23 -10.03 -8.57
C THR A 56 -15.18 -10.28 -10.08
N ALA A 57 -13.99 -10.14 -10.67
CA ALA A 57 -13.71 -10.52 -12.04
C ALA A 57 -12.75 -11.73 -12.06
N VAL A 58 -13.12 -12.76 -12.82
CA VAL A 58 -12.34 -14.01 -12.93
C VAL A 58 -11.89 -14.21 -14.37
N SER A 59 -10.63 -14.61 -14.52
CA SER A 59 -10.02 -15.05 -15.77
C SER A 59 -9.24 -16.35 -15.53
N ASP A 60 -8.78 -17.00 -16.60
CA ASP A 60 -8.15 -18.33 -16.55
C ASP A 60 -7.03 -18.47 -15.51
N ASN A 61 -6.23 -17.40 -15.33
CA ASN A 61 -5.07 -17.40 -14.44
C ASN A 61 -5.12 -16.37 -13.30
N ARG A 62 -6.15 -15.52 -13.25
CA ARG A 62 -6.19 -14.37 -12.34
C ARG A 62 -7.61 -14.12 -11.82
N LEU A 63 -7.68 -13.78 -10.54
CA LEU A 63 -8.88 -13.30 -9.87
C LEU A 63 -8.63 -11.87 -9.41
N CYS A 64 -9.49 -10.95 -9.82
CA CYS A 64 -9.43 -9.54 -9.47
C CYS A 64 -10.69 -9.15 -8.72
N ARG A 65 -10.56 -8.22 -7.77
CA ARG A 65 -11.65 -7.70 -6.96
C ARG A 65 -11.56 -6.19 -6.89
N VAL A 66 -12.66 -5.54 -7.19
CA VAL A 66 -12.82 -4.09 -7.02
C VAL A 66 -13.27 -3.85 -5.59
N VAL A 67 -12.58 -2.95 -4.90
CA VAL A 67 -12.85 -2.62 -3.50
C VAL A 67 -12.98 -1.12 -3.36
N SER A 68 -14.11 -0.66 -2.84
CA SER A 68 -14.28 0.72 -2.44
C SER A 68 -13.84 0.91 -0.99
N PHE A 69 -13.35 2.09 -0.68
CA PHE A 69 -12.93 2.49 0.66
C PHE A 69 -13.56 3.82 1.05
N GLU A 70 -14.04 3.88 2.28
CA GLU A 70 -14.70 5.04 2.86
C GLU A 70 -14.00 5.48 4.14
N GLN A 71 -13.70 6.78 4.20
CA GLN A 71 -13.26 7.52 5.39
C GLN A 71 -13.97 8.88 5.41
N PRO A 72 -14.02 9.58 6.56
CA PRO A 72 -14.57 10.92 6.61
C PRO A 72 -13.93 11.85 5.57
N GLY A 73 -14.73 12.30 4.60
CA GLY A 73 -14.29 13.19 3.52
C GLY A 73 -13.42 12.55 2.43
N LYS A 74 -13.25 11.22 2.43
CA LYS A 74 -12.45 10.52 1.41
C LYS A 74 -13.12 9.24 0.96
N PHE A 75 -13.23 9.09 -0.35
CA PHE A 75 -13.65 7.87 -1.02
C PHE A 75 -12.63 7.54 -2.11
N HIS A 76 -12.24 6.27 -2.20
CA HIS A 76 -11.44 5.77 -3.31
C HIS A 76 -11.80 4.33 -3.61
N VAL A 77 -11.42 3.88 -4.81
CA VAL A 77 -11.67 2.54 -5.30
C VAL A 77 -10.36 1.99 -5.82
N ASP A 78 -9.99 0.81 -5.34
CA ASP A 78 -8.81 0.07 -5.81
C ASP A 78 -9.23 -1.27 -6.41
N THR A 79 -8.40 -1.80 -7.31
CA THR A 79 -8.56 -3.15 -7.84
C THR A 79 -7.41 -4.01 -7.35
N TYR A 80 -7.75 -5.07 -6.61
CA TYR A 80 -6.79 -6.04 -6.11
C TYR A 80 -6.83 -7.29 -6.98
N CYS A 81 -5.68 -7.77 -7.45
CA CYS A 81 -5.59 -8.97 -8.26
C CYS A 81 -4.63 -9.99 -7.67
N LYS A 82 -4.97 -11.28 -7.77
CA LYS A 82 -4.04 -12.38 -7.51
C LYS A 82 -4.06 -13.41 -8.64
N SER A 83 -2.91 -14.01 -8.90
CA SER A 83 -2.84 -15.24 -9.69
C SER A 83 -3.31 -16.44 -8.86
N ARG A 84 -3.63 -17.56 -9.51
CA ARG A 84 -3.92 -18.82 -8.80
C ARG A 84 -2.74 -19.20 -7.89
N GLY A 85 -2.99 -19.29 -6.58
CA GLY A 85 -1.96 -19.57 -5.56
C GLY A 85 -1.03 -18.39 -5.23
N GLY A 86 -1.25 -17.22 -5.83
CA GLY A 86 -0.47 -16.00 -5.59
C GLY A 86 -1.05 -15.12 -4.48
N THR A 87 -0.37 -14.01 -4.21
CA THR A 87 -0.80 -12.98 -3.25
C THR A 87 -1.59 -11.87 -3.94
N TRP A 88 -2.49 -11.24 -3.19
CA TRP A 88 -3.18 -10.03 -3.62
C TRP A 88 -2.21 -8.86 -3.78
N ARG A 89 -2.41 -8.08 -4.84
CA ARG A 89 -1.70 -6.85 -5.14
C ARG A 89 -2.66 -5.80 -5.64
#